data_AF-A0A968FNW2-F1
#
_entry.id   AF-A0A968FNW2-F1
#
_cell.length_a   1.000
_cell.length_b   1.000
_cell.length_c   1.000
_cell.angle_alpha   90.00
_cell.angle_beta   90.00
_cell.angle_gamma   90.00
#
_symmetry.space_group_name_H-M   'P 1'
#
loop_
_entity.id
_entity.type
_entity.pdbx_description
1 polymer ?
#
loop_
_entity_poly.entity_id
_entity_poly.type
_entity_poly.pdbx_seq_one_letter_code
_entity_poly.pdbx_strand_id
1 'polypeptide(L)'
;MDWVVNYRHDASPGNVKAFFLAMMNLKDEDLDADGLRFAVSEDQPCRGRLVRMQATEQTTQAGGIFTACNWTAIPDEIQNKADELRTAAGFAPF
;
A
#
# COMPACT_ATOMS: atom_id res chain seq x y z
N MET A 1 -18.84 -0.87 -1.61
CA MET A 1 -18.36 0.44 -2.07
C MET A 1 -17.34 0.12 -3.13
N ASP A 2 -17.65 0.45 -4.39
CA ASP A 2 -16.83 0.02 -5.52
C ASP A 2 -15.84 1.14 -5.83
N TRP A 3 -14.55 0.86 -5.62
CA TRP A 3 -13.48 1.82 -5.81
C TRP A 3 -13.02 1.79 -7.27
N VAL A 4 -13.23 2.88 -7.99
CA VAL A 4 -12.86 2.99 -9.41
C VAL A 4 -11.46 3.57 -9.53
N VAL A 5 -10.51 2.75 -10.03
CA VAL A 5 -9.11 3.15 -10.24
C VAL A 5 -8.90 3.57 -11.69
N ASN A 6 -8.26 4.71 -11.91
CA ASN A 6 -7.87 5.20 -13.23
C ASN A 6 -6.46 4.72 -13.60
N TYR A 7 -6.35 3.67 -14.39
CA TYR A 7 -5.09 3.08 -14.84
C TYR A 7 -4.24 3.94 -15.81
N ARG A 8 -4.67 5.16 -16.15
CA ARG A 8 -3.86 6.08 -16.98
C ARG A 8 -3.00 7.04 -16.15
N HIS A 9 -3.32 7.21 -14.87
CA HIS A 9 -2.64 8.15 -13.98
C HIS A 9 -2.46 7.52 -12.60
N ASP A 10 -1.55 6.56 -12.54
CA ASP A 10 -1.32 5.62 -11.43
C ASP A 10 -1.14 6.33 -10.08
N ALA A 11 -0.57 7.54 -10.08
CA ALA A 11 -0.30 8.35 -8.89
C ALA A 11 -1.23 9.56 -8.70
N SER A 12 -2.37 9.65 -9.41
CA SER A 12 -3.33 10.72 -9.17
C SER A 12 -3.90 10.62 -7.74
N PRO A 13 -4.17 11.74 -7.03
CA PRO A 13 -4.61 11.71 -5.65
C PRO A 13 -5.81 10.79 -5.41
N GLY A 14 -6.79 10.78 -6.33
CA GLY A 14 -7.94 9.88 -6.23
C GLY A 14 -7.58 8.39 -6.23
N ASN A 15 -6.60 7.97 -7.04
CA ASN A 15 -6.13 6.59 -7.07
C ASN A 15 -5.34 6.24 -5.81
N VAL A 16 -4.51 7.16 -5.30
CA VAL A 16 -3.77 6.95 -4.07
C VAL A 16 -4.73 6.88 -2.86
N LYS A 17 -5.80 7.67 -2.88
CA LYS A 17 -6.87 7.62 -1.87
C LYS A 17 -7.55 6.27 -1.87
N ALA A 18 -7.99 5.82 -3.04
CA ALA A 18 -8.61 4.52 -3.21
C ALA A 18 -7.68 3.38 -2.74
N PHE A 19 -6.39 3.47 -3.04
CA PHE A 19 -5.39 2.53 -2.56
C PHE A 19 -5.28 2.54 -1.03
N PHE A 20 -5.08 3.70 -0.39
CA PHE A 20 -4.96 3.80 1.06
C PHE A 20 -6.22 3.33 1.80
N LEU A 21 -7.40 3.71 1.31
CA LEU A 21 -8.68 3.28 1.87
C LEU A 21 -8.85 1.76 1.80
N ALA A 22 -8.47 1.14 0.67
CA ALA A 22 -8.49 -0.30 0.51
C ALA A 22 -7.44 -1.01 1.40
N MET A 23 -6.24 -0.44 1.53
CA MET A 23 -5.14 -1.00 2.33
C MET A 23 -5.43 -0.98 3.83
N MET A 24 -6.04 0.11 4.30
CA MET A 24 -6.29 0.33 5.74
C MET A 24 -7.70 -0.08 6.17
N ASN A 25 -8.52 -0.59 5.24
CA ASN A 25 -9.94 -0.92 5.44
C ASN A 25 -10.72 0.26 6.05
N LEU A 26 -10.48 1.45 5.50
CA LEU A 26 -11.07 2.71 5.92
C LEU A 26 -12.20 3.11 4.96
N LYS A 27 -13.18 3.86 5.46
CA LYS A 27 -14.22 4.49 4.63
C LYS A 27 -13.68 5.78 4.02
N ASP A 28 -14.31 6.25 2.95
CA ASP A 28 -13.89 7.48 2.27
C ASP A 28 -13.89 8.72 3.19
N GLU A 29 -14.74 8.67 4.22
CA GLU A 29 -14.91 9.65 5.29
C GLU A 29 -13.68 9.72 6.23
N ASP A 30 -12.97 8.59 6.38
CA ASP A 30 -11.87 8.43 7.34
C ASP A 30 -10.53 8.95 6.79
N LEU A 31 -10.49 9.33 5.51
CA LEU A 31 -9.33 9.92 4.86
C LEU A 31 -9.76 11.16 4.08
N ASP A 32 -9.51 12.34 4.64
CA ASP A 32 -9.76 13.60 3.94
C ASP A 32 -8.65 13.92 2.93
N ALA A 33 -8.82 15.02 2.18
CA ALA A 33 -7.85 15.42 1.16
C ALA A 33 -6.47 15.78 1.75
N ASP A 34 -6.41 16.22 3.01
CA ASP A 34 -5.16 16.59 3.66
C ASP A 34 -4.42 15.37 4.22
N GLY A 35 -5.15 14.39 4.76
CA GLY A 35 -4.62 13.07 5.12
C GLY A 35 -4.07 12.32 3.90
N LEU A 36 -4.73 12.45 2.76
CA LEU A 36 -4.24 11.93 1.49
C LEU A 36 -2.95 12.63 1.01
N ARG A 37 -2.91 13.97 1.09
CA ARG A 37 -1.70 14.75 0.76
C ARG A 37 -0.54 14.38 1.67
N PHE A 38 -0.83 14.17 2.96
CA PHE A 38 0.16 13.73 3.94
C PHE A 38 0.65 12.32 3.62
N ALA A 39 -0.24 11.39 3.25
CA ALA A 39 0.12 10.03 2.88
C ALA A 39 1.04 9.90 1.66
N VAL A 40 1.02 10.89 0.74
CA VAL A 40 1.93 10.99 -0.41
C VAL A 40 3.06 12.01 -0.21
N SER A 41 3.16 12.62 0.97
CA SER A 41 4.20 13.59 1.27
C SER A 41 5.52 12.89 1.60
N GLU A 42 6.62 13.64 1.51
CA GLU A 42 7.93 13.17 1.96
C GLU A 42 7.98 12.89 3.48
N ASP A 43 7.04 13.49 4.24
CA ASP A 43 6.91 13.40 5.70
C ASP A 43 5.98 12.27 6.16
N GLN A 44 5.50 11.43 5.24
CA GLN A 44 4.58 10.34 5.57
C GLN A 44 5.26 9.31 6.51
N PRO A 45 4.59 8.89 7.60
CA PRO A 45 5.20 8.15 8.70
C PRO A 45 5.50 6.68 8.37
N CYS A 46 5.00 6.19 7.24
CA CYS A 46 5.22 4.84 6.74
C CYS A 46 6.37 4.77 5.72
N ARG A 47 7.15 5.84 5.54
CA ARG A 47 8.31 5.85 4.66
C ARG A 47 9.32 4.82 5.14
N GLY A 48 9.77 3.98 4.21
CA GLY A 48 10.70 2.90 4.54
C GLY A 48 10.08 1.69 5.22
N ARG A 49 8.77 1.69 5.51
CA ARG A 49 8.11 0.53 6.07
C ARG A 49 7.90 -0.53 4.99
N LEU A 50 8.41 -1.72 5.26
CA LEU A 50 8.15 -2.91 4.47
C LEU A 50 6.74 -3.43 4.81
N VAL A 51 6.04 -3.90 3.78
CA VAL A 51 4.73 -4.53 3.90
C VAL A 51 4.78 -5.89 3.22
N ARG A 52 4.07 -6.87 3.80
CA ARG A 52 3.90 -8.17 3.17
C ARG A 52 2.71 -8.10 2.22
N MET A 53 2.96 -8.38 0.95
CA MET A 53 1.91 -8.58 -0.05
C MET A 53 1.77 -10.06 -0.38
N GLN A 54 0.54 -10.55 -0.37
CA GLN A 54 0.15 -11.85 -0.89
C GLN A 54 -0.78 -11.63 -2.08
N ALA A 55 -0.43 -12.20 -3.22
CA ALA A 55 -1.25 -12.18 -4.42
C ALA A 55 -1.81 -13.58 -4.68
N THR A 56 -3.13 -13.68 -4.86
CA THR A 56 -3.81 -14.93 -5.19
C THR A 56 -4.67 -14.70 -6.42
N GLU A 57 -4.53 -15.56 -7.43
CA GLU A 57 -5.42 -15.56 -8.59
C GLU A 57 -6.79 -16.08 -8.19
N GLN A 58 -7.84 -15.36 -8.59
CA GLN A 58 -9.23 -15.73 -8.33
C GLN A 58 -10.03 -15.68 -9.63
N THR A 59 -10.88 -16.68 -9.81
CA THR A 59 -11.84 -16.74 -10.91
C THR A 59 -13.20 -16.30 -10.40
N THR A 60 -13.75 -15.25 -11.01
CA THR A 60 -15.13 -14.81 -10.75
C THR A 60 -16.12 -15.89 -11.19
N GLN A 61 -17.34 -15.84 -10.67
CA GLN A 61 -18.43 -16.72 -11.12
C GLN A 61 -18.78 -16.53 -12.61
N ALA A 62 -18.48 -15.36 -13.18
CA ALA A 62 -18.63 -15.05 -14.60
C ALA A 62 -17.45 -15.55 -15.46
N GLY A 63 -16.47 -16.24 -14.88
CA GLY A 63 -15.31 -16.80 -15.57
C GLY A 63 -14.15 -15.83 -15.83
N GLY A 64 -14.26 -14.57 -15.40
CA GLY A 64 -13.16 -13.61 -15.45
C GLY A 64 -12.11 -13.88 -14.37
N ILE A 65 -10.84 -13.80 -14.73
CA ILE A 65 -9.71 -13.97 -13.81
C ILE A 65 -9.29 -12.60 -13.29
N PHE A 66 -9.06 -12.49 -11.99
CA PHE A 66 -8.47 -11.31 -11.36
C PHE A 66 -7.48 -11.73 -10.27
N THR A 67 -6.57 -10.83 -9.90
CA THR A 67 -5.63 -11.05 -8.80
C THR A 67 -6.13 -10.35 -7.56
N ALA A 68 -6.39 -11.11 -6.50
CA ALA A 68 -6.65 -10.57 -5.18
C ALA A 68 -5.31 -10.32 -4.47
N CYS A 69 -5.05 -9.06 -4.13
CA CYS A 69 -3.86 -8.66 -3.37
C CYS A 69 -4.25 -8.37 -1.92
N ASN A 70 -3.70 -9.13 -0.99
CA ASN A 70 -3.81 -8.88 0.44
C ASN A 70 -2.50 -8.30 0.97
N TRP A 71 -2.58 -7.20 1.71
CA TRP A 71 -1.42 -6.49 2.24
C TRP A 71 -1.49 -6.47 3.74
N THR A 72 -0.37 -6.77 4.39
CA THR A 72 -0.28 -6.86 5.85
C THR A 72 0.99 -6.21 6.34
N ALA A 73 0.92 -5.52 7.48
CA ALA A 73 2.11 -5.04 8.16
C ALA A 73 2.98 -6.23 8.59
N ILE A 74 4.29 -6.05 8.52
CA ILE A 74 5.24 -7.03 9.09
C ILE A 74 5.59 -6.63 10.53
N PRO A 75 5.96 -7.58 11.40
CA PRO A 75 6.49 -7.28 12.72
C PRO A 75 7.74 -6.39 12.64
N ASP A 76 7.90 -5.49 13.62
CA ASP A 76 9.06 -4.57 13.69
C ASP A 76 10.40 -5.31 13.73
N GLU A 77 10.45 -6.51 14.30
CA GLU A 77 11.65 -7.35 14.29
C GLU A 77 12.12 -7.66 12.86
N ILE A 78 11.18 -7.95 11.95
CA ILE A 78 11.51 -8.25 10.55
C ILE A 78 11.95 -6.97 9.82
N GLN A 79 11.30 -5.84 10.10
CA GLN A 79 11.71 -4.54 9.57
C GLN A 79 13.15 -4.21 9.98
N ASN A 80 13.44 -4.25 11.28
CA ASN A 80 14.77 -3.95 11.83
C ASN A 80 15.83 -4.88 11.23
N LYS A 81 15.50 -6.16 11.05
CA LYS A 81 16.44 -7.11 10.44
C LYS A 81 16.73 -6.77 8.98
N ALA A 82 15.71 -6.33 8.24
CA ALA A 82 15.88 -5.91 6.85
C ALA A 82 16.75 -4.65 6.76
N ASP A 83 16.59 -3.71 7.68
CA ASP A 83 17.40 -2.49 7.78
C ASP A 83 18.88 -2.79 8.11
N GLU A 84 19.13 -3.73 9.02
CA GLU A 84 20.49 -4.23 9.32
C GLU A 84 21.16 -4.82 8.08
N LEU A 85 20.46 -5.71 7.37
CA LEU A 85 21.00 -6.38 6.18
C LEU A 85 21.28 -5.38 5.05
N ARG A 86 20.40 -4.40 4.87
CA ARG A 86 20.54 -3.35 3.87
C ARG A 86 21.72 -2.43 4.18
N THR A 87 21.89 -2.07 5.45
CA THR A 87 23.05 -1.30 5.95
C THR A 87 24.35 -2.07 5.78
N ALA A 88 24.37 -3.37 6.10
CA ALA A 88 25.53 -4.23 5.90
C ALA A 88 25.94 -4.36 4.42
N ALA A 89 24.97 -4.25 3.51
CA ALA A 89 25.19 -4.21 2.07
C ALA A 89 25.61 -2.82 1.53
N GLY A 90 25.78 -1.81 2.41
CA GLY A 90 26.24 -0.47 2.04
C GLY A 90 25.13 0.47 1.56
N PHE A 91 23.86 0.11 1.76
CA PHE A 91 22.71 0.96 1.44
C PHE A 91 22.15 1.61 2.70
N ALA A 92 21.50 2.76 2.56
CA ALA A 92 20.72 3.33 3.67
C ALA A 92 19.60 2.37 4.08
N PRO A 93 19.22 2.31 5.38
CA PRO A 93 18.03 1.59 5.83
C PRO A 93 16.79 2.07 5.05
N PHE A 94 15.73 1.26 5.06
CA PHE A 94 14.53 1.57 4.28
C PHE A 94 13.90 2.90 4.68
#